data_AF-A0A084UAB0-F1
#
_entry.id   AF-A0A084UAB0-F1
#
_cell.length_a   1.000
_cell.length_b   1.000
_cell.length_c   1.000
_cell.angle_alpha   90.00
_cell.angle_beta   90.00
_cell.angle_gamma   90.00
#
_symmetry.space_group_name_H-M   'P 1'
#
loop_
_entity.id
_entity.type
_entity.pdbx_description
1 polymer ?
#
loop_
_entity_poly.entity_id
_entity_poly.type
_entity_poly.pdbx_seq_one_letter_code
_entity_poly.pdbx_strand_id
1 'polypeptide(L)' 'MNIIRNYRNWRRYRQTVNELSRLSSRELNDLGIARGDIPFVARKSL' A
#
# COMPACT_ATOMS: atom_id res chain seq x y z
N MET A 1 21.41 -11.14 -0.32
CA MET A 1 20.52 -9.96 -0.22
C MET A 1 20.46 -9.29 -1.59
N ASN A 2 19.32 -9.30 -2.29
CA ASN A 2 19.24 -8.76 -3.66
C ASN A 2 18.75 -7.30 -3.61
N ILE A 3 19.69 -6.35 -3.72
CA ILE A 3 19.44 -4.90 -3.56
C ILE A 3 18.37 -4.41 -4.55
N ILE A 4 18.39 -4.91 -5.79
CA ILE A 4 17.41 -4.56 -6.82
C ILE A 4 16.00 -5.01 -6.40
N ARG A 5 15.86 -6.20 -5.80
CA ARG A 5 14.58 -6.71 -5.30
C ARG A 5 14.08 -5.86 -4.13
N ASN A 6 14.97 -5.51 -3.19
CA ASN A 6 14.60 -4.67 -2.04
C ASN A 6 14.12 -3.28 -2.48
N TYR A 7 14.80 -2.66 -3.44
CA TYR A 7 14.39 -1.36 -3.99
C TYR A 7 13.04 -1.44 -4.71
N ARG A 8 12.85 -2.47 -5.55
CA ARG A 8 11.56 -2.71 -6.24
C ARG A 8 10.41 -2.86 -5.25
N ASN A 9 10.61 -3.63 -4.18
CA ASN A 9 9.59 -3.85 -3.15
C ASN A 9 9.31 -2.55 -2.39
N TRP A 10 10.34 -1.80 -2.00
CA TRP A 10 10.16 -0.49 -1.37
C TRP A 10 9.36 0.48 -2.25
N ARG A 11 9.67 0.53 -3.55
CA ARG A 11 8.95 1.39 -4.50
C ARG A 11 7.48 0.99 -4.63
N ARG A 12 7.19 -0.31 -4.75
CA ARG A 12 5.81 -0.83 -4.81
C ARG A 12 5.03 -0.50 -3.54
N TYR A 13 5.62 -0.73 -2.37
CA TYR A 13 5.01 -0.42 -1.09
C TYR A 13 4.60 1.06 -1.02
N ARG A 14 5.54 1.98 -1.32
CA ARG A 14 5.26 3.42 -1.29
C ARG A 14 4.20 3.82 -2.31
N GLN A 15 4.21 3.21 -3.49
CA GLN A 15 3.18 3.45 -4.50
C GLN A 15 1.80 3.06 -3.97
N THR A 16 1.63 1.84 -3.44
CA THR A 16 0.35 1.38 -2.89
C THR A 16 -0.12 2.23 -1.71
N VAL A 17 0.78 2.59 -0.79
CA VAL A 17 0.43 3.49 0.32
C VAL A 17 -0.05 4.85 -0.20
N ASN A 18 0.66 5.45 -1.16
CA ASN A 18 0.29 6.75 -1.71
C ASN A 18 -1.04 6.71 -2.45
N GLU A 19 -1.30 5.65 -3.23
CA GLU A 19 -2.56 5.48 -3.96
C GLU A 19 -3.74 5.32 -2.98
N LEU A 20 -3.63 4.41 -2.01
CA LEU A 20 -4.70 4.19 -1.02
C LEU A 20 -4.89 5.40 -0.10
N SER A 21 -3.82 6.13 0.25
CA SER A 21 -3.93 7.31 1.13
C SER A 21 -4.61 8.50 0.46
N ARG A 22 -4.66 8.52 -0.88
CA ARG A 22 -5.39 9.55 -1.65
C ARG A 22 -6.89 9.29 -1.70
N LEU A 23 -7.33 8.06 -1.44
CA LEU A 23 -8.74 7.72 -1.38
C LEU A 23 -9.38 8.32 -0.13
N SER A 24 -10.64 8.71 -0.27
CA SER A 24 -11.49 9.12 0.85
C SER A 24 -11.81 7.94 1.76
N SER A 25 -12.27 8.22 2.98
CA SER A 25 -12.69 7.15 3.90
C SER A 25 -13.84 6.32 3.34
N ARG A 26 -14.71 6.91 2.51
CA ARG A 26 -15.81 6.17 1.86
C ARG A 26 -15.29 5.22 0.80
N GLU A 27 -14.44 5.70 -0.11
CA GLU A 27 -13.83 4.86 -1.15
C GLU A 27 -13.02 3.70 -0.55
N LEU A 28 -12.29 3.95 0.55
CA LEU A 28 -11.59 2.89 1.29
C LEU A 28 -12.57 1.89 1.90
N ASN A 29 -13.67 2.35 2.50
CA ASN A 29 -14.71 1.47 3.04
C ASN A 29 -15.42 0.66 1.95
N ASP A 30 -15.65 1.22 0.76
CA ASP A 30 -16.23 0.51 -0.38
C ASP A 30 -15.32 -0.64 -0.86
N LEU A 31 -14.01 -0.49 -0.68
CA LEU A 31 -13.01 -1.54 -0.89
C LEU A 31 -12.85 -2.51 0.29
N GLY A 32 -13.56 -2.27 1.40
CA GLY A 32 -13.42 -3.04 2.63
C GLY A 32 -12.09 -2.83 3.36
N ILE A 33 -11.44 -1.68 3.16
CA ILE A 33 -10.13 -1.34 3.74
C ILE A 33 -10.32 -0.21 4.76
N ALA A 34 -9.88 -0.41 6.01
CA ALA A 34 -9.77 0.71 6.93
C ALA A 34 -8.50 1.53 6.64
N ARG A 35 -8.53 2.83 6.92
CA ARG A 35 -7.38 3.72 6.71
C ARG A 35 -6.12 3.26 7.48
N GLY A 36 -6.32 2.59 8.63
CA GLY A 36 -5.25 1.98 9.42
C GLY A 36 -4.66 0.70 8.81
N ASP A 37 -5.37 0.04 7.89
CA ASP A 37 -4.93 -1.20 7.24
C ASP A 37 -4.05 -0.95 6.02
N ILE A 38 -4.00 0.30 5.52
CA ILE A 38 -3.20 0.69 4.35
C ILE A 38 -1.76 0.16 4.41
N PRO A 39 -1.01 0.29 5.53
CA PRO A 39 0.34 -0.26 5.63
C PRO A 39 0.38 -1.78 5.50
N PHE A 40 -0.60 -2.48 6.05
CA PHE A 40 -0.70 -3.93 6.00
C PHE A 40 -1.02 -4.42 4.57
N VAL A 41 -2.01 -3.81 3.92
CA VAL A 41 -2.39 -4.10 2.52
C VAL A 41 -1.22 -3.82 1.58
N ALA A 42 -0.54 -2.68 1.74
CA ALA A 42 0.62 -2.32 0.93
C ALA A 42 1.82 -3.27 1.12
N ARG A 43 1.91 -3.95 2.27
CA ARG A 43 2.95 -4.95 2.53
C ARG A 43 2.61 -6.31 1.93
N LYS A 44 1.32 -6.63 1.84
CA LYS A 44 0.79 -7.86 1.22
C LYS A 44 0.94 -7.87 -0.30
N SER A 45 1.07 -6.71 -0.94
CA SER A 45 1.25 -6.57 -2.40
C SER A 45 2.71 -6.69 -2.90
N LEU A 46 3.67 -6.96 -2.00
CA LEU A 46 5.11 -7.09 -2.30
C LEU A 46 5.51 -8.52 -2.67
#